data_AF-A0A176S1C9-F1
#
_entry.id   AF-A0A176S1C9-F1
#
_cell.length_a   1.000
_cell.length_b   1.000
_cell.length_c   1.000
_cell.angle_alpha   90.00
_cell.angle_beta   90.00
_cell.angle_gamma   90.00
#
_symmetry.space_group_name_H-M   'P 1'
#
loop_
_entity.id
_entity.type
_entity.pdbx_description
1 polymer ?
#
loop_
_entity_poly.entity_id
_entity_poly.type
_entity_poly.pdbx_seq_one_letter_code
_entity_poly.pdbx_strand_id
1 'polypeptide(L)'
;MKQHHALISQSVIFIDTTNQTESVNRQAYALQAHIMQLGYIFSEKDIQTISMCENFNDFAQNLIQTLKDFTGADRIWQPMYPGFPQQIVETSQLELFINAIIHYWSGGQFIPPHKKYERSEYFPTEFKTLKLINTDELKSIIGSWIESGVSLSEQQKDAVLTYFECVKDEKYHIQFKETLAFLAQKQPLFAIQQCNTVTDVLRVASAFSDGDYTLVKNTKFKLSLNQKRNLCARLQSLAASNPVAFEEDMAANAKR
;
A
#
# COMPACT_ATOMS: atom_id res chain seq x y z
N MET A 1 -10.86 -1.64 -9.92
CA MET A 1 -10.05 -1.45 -8.69
C MET A 1 -8.88 -0.55 -9.05
N LYS A 2 -8.43 0.35 -8.16
CA LYS A 2 -7.17 1.09 -8.38
C LYS A 2 -5.98 0.13 -8.22
N GLN A 3 -4.87 0.40 -8.90
CA GLN A 3 -3.60 -0.26 -8.63
C GLN A 3 -3.03 0.29 -7.32
N HIS A 4 -2.34 -0.57 -6.58
CA HIS A 4 -1.76 -0.21 -5.28
C HIS A 4 -0.24 -0.39 -5.30
N HIS A 5 0.46 0.49 -4.58
CA HIS A 5 1.93 0.44 -4.44
C HIS A 5 2.43 -0.91 -3.94
N ALA A 6 1.68 -1.57 -3.05
CA ALA A 6 2.03 -2.89 -2.54
C ALA A 6 2.11 -3.94 -3.65
N LEU A 7 1.21 -3.91 -4.63
CA LEU A 7 1.22 -4.83 -5.78
C LEU A 7 2.39 -4.52 -6.73
N ILE A 8 2.63 -3.24 -7.02
CA ILE A 8 3.74 -2.81 -7.88
C ILE A 8 5.11 -3.18 -7.28
N SER A 9 5.24 -3.11 -5.95
CA SER A 9 6.46 -3.53 -5.25
C SER A 9 6.81 -5.00 -5.54
N GLN A 10 5.78 -5.85 -5.68
CA GLN A 10 5.87 -7.27 -6.05
C GLN A 10 5.83 -7.52 -7.56
N SER A 11 5.90 -6.46 -8.39
CA SER A 11 5.84 -6.56 -9.86
C SER A 11 4.53 -7.14 -10.39
N VAL A 12 3.43 -6.94 -9.68
CA VAL A 12 2.11 -7.44 -10.10
C VAL A 12 1.09 -6.32 -10.22
N ILE A 13 0.14 -6.51 -11.13
CA ILE A 13 -0.95 -5.57 -11.40
C ILE A 13 -2.24 -6.36 -11.53
N PHE A 14 -3.28 -5.90 -10.84
CA PHE A 14 -4.58 -6.54 -10.93
C PHE A 14 -5.34 -6.01 -12.14
N ILE A 15 -5.92 -6.92 -12.91
CA ILE A 15 -6.89 -6.56 -13.94
C ILE A 15 -8.11 -7.47 -13.79
N ASP A 16 -9.29 -6.87 -13.86
CA ASP A 16 -10.52 -7.64 -13.88
C ASP A 16 -10.75 -8.13 -15.32
N THR A 17 -10.54 -9.42 -15.56
CA THR A 17 -10.67 -10.04 -16.88
C THR A 17 -12.08 -10.55 -17.16
N THR A 18 -13.06 -10.29 -16.29
CA THR A 18 -14.41 -10.85 -16.41
C THR A 18 -15.18 -10.33 -17.63
N ASN A 19 -14.87 -9.11 -18.09
CA ASN A 19 -15.45 -8.54 -19.31
C ASN A 19 -14.35 -8.19 -20.32
N GLN A 20 -14.21 -9.02 -21.36
CA GLN A 20 -13.30 -8.79 -22.47
C GLN A 20 -14.08 -8.38 -23.72
N THR A 21 -13.57 -7.39 -24.45
CA THR A 21 -14.11 -7.01 -25.77
C THR A 21 -13.47 -7.83 -26.87
N GLU A 22 -14.24 -8.16 -27.91
CA GLU A 22 -13.73 -8.79 -29.15
C GLU A 22 -12.79 -7.86 -29.95
N SER A 23 -12.85 -6.54 -29.71
CA SER A 23 -12.03 -5.54 -30.41
C SER A 23 -10.68 -5.33 -29.71
N VAL A 24 -9.59 -5.46 -30.46
CA VAL A 24 -8.22 -5.22 -29.96
C VAL A 24 -7.92 -3.73 -29.92
N ASN A 25 -7.74 -3.17 -28.72
CA ASN A 25 -7.32 -1.78 -28.55
C ASN A 25 -5.81 -1.62 -28.77
N ARG A 26 -5.43 -1.06 -29.93
CA ARG A 26 -4.03 -0.77 -30.28
C ARG A 26 -3.36 0.24 -29.35
N GLN A 27 -4.11 1.01 -28.57
CA GLN A 27 -3.57 1.93 -27.57
C GLN A 27 -2.80 1.21 -26.45
N ALA A 28 -3.00 -0.11 -26.27
CA ALA A 28 -2.19 -0.90 -25.34
C ALA A 28 -0.68 -0.81 -25.64
N TYR A 29 -0.28 -0.75 -26.91
CA TYR A 29 1.13 -0.58 -27.28
C TYR A 29 1.67 0.84 -26.98
N ALA A 30 0.81 1.85 -27.03
CA ALA A 30 1.17 3.20 -26.60
C ALA A 30 1.34 3.26 -25.06
N LEU A 31 0.49 2.55 -24.31
CA LEU A 31 0.66 2.37 -22.87
C LEU A 31 1.98 1.67 -22.54
N GLN A 32 2.32 0.60 -23.27
CA GLN A 32 3.59 -0.12 -23.15
C GLN A 32 4.79 0.82 -23.31
N ALA A 33 4.79 1.68 -24.34
CA ALA A 33 5.83 2.67 -24.54
C ALA A 33 5.92 3.68 -23.39
N HIS A 34 4.78 4.11 -22.83
CA HIS A 34 4.75 5.03 -21.69
C HIS A 34 5.33 4.42 -20.42
N ILE A 35 4.96 3.17 -20.08
CA ILE A 35 5.48 2.53 -18.88
C ILE A 35 6.96 2.12 -19.00
N MET A 36 7.46 1.94 -20.23
CA MET A 36 8.89 1.74 -20.47
C MET A 36 9.70 2.98 -20.07
N GLN A 37 9.18 4.20 -20.29
CA GLN A 37 9.83 5.42 -19.78
C GLN A 37 9.93 5.42 -18.25
N LEU A 38 9.02 4.72 -17.56
CA LEU A 38 9.01 4.54 -16.11
C LEU A 38 9.82 3.31 -15.64
N GLY A 39 10.46 2.58 -16.55
CA GLY A 39 11.29 1.40 -16.24
C GLY A 39 10.55 0.08 -16.16
N TYR A 40 9.33 -0.02 -16.70
CA TYR A 40 8.50 -1.22 -16.64
C TYR A 40 8.09 -1.76 -18.01
N ILE A 41 7.81 -3.06 -18.07
CA ILE A 41 7.36 -3.75 -19.29
C ILE A 41 6.33 -4.82 -18.97
N PHE A 42 5.34 -5.03 -19.86
CA PHE A 42 4.48 -6.20 -19.83
C PHE A 42 5.03 -7.32 -20.71
N SER A 43 4.65 -8.57 -20.40
CA SER A 43 4.85 -9.66 -21.35
C SER A 43 3.92 -9.52 -22.56
N GLU A 44 4.24 -10.21 -23.67
CA GLU A 44 3.38 -10.23 -24.86
C GLU A 44 1.95 -10.72 -24.54
N LYS A 45 1.83 -11.71 -23.66
CA LYS A 45 0.54 -12.26 -23.25
C LYS A 45 -0.27 -11.26 -22.43
N ASP A 46 0.42 -10.53 -21.56
CA ASP A 46 -0.21 -9.53 -20.69
C ASP A 46 -0.70 -8.33 -21.51
N ILE A 47 0.10 -7.84 -22.45
CA ILE A 47 -0.30 -6.68 -23.27
C ILE A 47 -1.47 -7.03 -24.21
N GLN A 48 -1.52 -8.27 -24.72
CA GLN A 48 -2.67 -8.76 -25.47
C GLN A 48 -3.92 -8.80 -24.60
N THR A 49 -3.81 -9.27 -23.35
CA THR A 49 -4.92 -9.30 -22.40
C THR A 49 -5.42 -7.88 -22.08
N ILE A 50 -4.50 -6.93 -21.84
CA ILE A 50 -4.84 -5.52 -21.62
C ILE A 50 -5.55 -4.92 -22.83
N SER A 51 -5.12 -5.28 -24.05
CA SER A 51 -5.73 -4.76 -25.29
C SER A 51 -7.20 -5.15 -25.47
N MET A 52 -7.67 -6.18 -24.76
CA MET A 52 -9.04 -6.67 -24.79
C MET A 52 -9.87 -6.19 -23.59
N CYS A 53 -9.32 -5.33 -22.73
CA CYS A 53 -10.01 -4.83 -21.54
C CYS A 53 -11.06 -3.77 -21.91
N GLU A 54 -12.32 -3.96 -21.47
CA GLU A 54 -13.41 -3.00 -21.68
C GLU A 54 -13.11 -1.60 -21.14
N ASN A 55 -12.53 -1.52 -19.94
CA ASN A 55 -12.24 -0.26 -19.25
C ASN A 55 -10.78 0.20 -19.44
N PHE A 56 -10.22 -0.03 -20.64
CA PHE A 56 -8.81 0.21 -20.94
C PHE A 56 -8.33 1.63 -20.55
N ASN A 57 -9.09 2.68 -20.87
CA ASN A 57 -8.67 4.06 -20.62
C ASN A 57 -8.50 4.36 -19.12
N ASP A 58 -9.50 3.95 -18.31
CA ASP A 58 -9.46 4.15 -16.86
C ASP A 58 -8.34 3.32 -16.22
N PHE A 59 -8.17 2.08 -16.68
CA PHE A 59 -7.06 1.23 -16.25
C PHE A 59 -5.70 1.85 -16.60
N ALA A 60 -5.51 2.29 -17.84
CA ALA A 60 -4.27 2.88 -18.32
C ALA A 60 -3.91 4.16 -17.56
N GLN A 61 -4.89 5.06 -17.37
CA GLN A 61 -4.69 6.30 -16.62
C GLN A 61 -4.35 6.01 -15.15
N ASN A 62 -5.09 5.09 -14.52
CA ASN A 62 -4.82 4.70 -13.13
C ASN A 62 -3.44 4.05 -12.98
N LEU A 63 -3.05 3.17 -13.90
CA LEU A 63 -1.75 2.51 -13.89
C LEU A 63 -0.61 3.52 -14.05
N ILE A 64 -0.68 4.40 -15.06
CA ILE A 64 0.35 5.41 -15.30
C ILE A 64 0.52 6.29 -14.06
N GLN A 65 -0.59 6.76 -13.47
CA GLN A 65 -0.52 7.59 -12.27
C GLN A 65 0.13 6.84 -11.11
N THR A 66 -0.30 5.59 -10.87
CA THR A 66 0.25 4.78 -9.77
C THR A 66 1.75 4.49 -9.96
N LEU A 67 2.20 4.23 -11.19
CA LEU A 67 3.62 4.03 -11.48
C LEU A 67 4.43 5.31 -11.33
N LYS A 68 3.89 6.47 -11.72
CA LYS A 68 4.56 7.77 -11.51
C LYS A 68 4.72 8.06 -10.03
N ASP A 69 3.66 7.90 -9.25
CA ASP A 69 3.67 8.12 -7.79
C ASP A 69 4.64 7.14 -7.09
N PHE A 70 4.70 5.90 -7.56
CA PHE A 70 5.61 4.88 -7.03
C PHE A 70 7.09 5.14 -7.37
N THR A 71 7.38 5.59 -8.59
CA THR A 71 8.75 5.90 -9.05
C THR A 71 9.22 7.31 -8.66
N GLY A 72 8.29 8.19 -8.25
CA GLY A 72 8.55 9.61 -8.03
C GLY A 72 8.74 10.39 -9.33
N ALA A 73 8.30 9.85 -10.48
CA ALA A 73 8.41 10.50 -11.79
C ALA A 73 7.42 11.67 -11.96
N ASP A 74 6.45 11.80 -11.06
CA ASP A 74 5.60 12.97 -10.88
C ASP A 74 6.35 14.16 -10.23
N ARG A 75 7.50 13.89 -9.58
CA ARG A 75 8.26 14.92 -8.85
C ARG A 75 9.30 15.58 -9.75
N ILE A 76 9.28 16.91 -9.76
CA ILE A 76 10.33 17.71 -10.38
C ILE A 76 11.48 17.82 -9.38
N TRP A 77 12.49 16.96 -9.53
CA TRP A 77 13.71 17.04 -8.72
C TRP A 77 14.67 18.07 -9.30
N GLN A 78 15.01 19.10 -8.53
CA GLN A 78 16.00 20.09 -8.89
C GLN A 78 17.31 19.79 -8.15
N PRO A 79 18.29 19.11 -8.77
CA PRO A 79 19.56 18.81 -8.12
C PRO A 79 20.32 20.11 -7.83
N MET A 80 21.04 20.14 -6.69
CA MET A 80 21.92 21.25 -6.33
C MET A 80 23.00 21.52 -7.41
N TYR A 81 23.45 20.46 -8.11
CA TYR A 81 24.39 20.54 -9.22
C TYR A 81 23.80 19.90 -10.49
N PRO A 82 23.05 20.66 -11.32
CA PRO A 82 22.42 20.14 -12.53
C PRO A 82 23.38 19.58 -13.58
N GLY A 83 24.62 20.07 -13.61
CA GLY A 83 25.66 19.60 -14.54
C GLY A 83 26.48 18.42 -14.03
N PHE A 84 26.06 17.74 -12.96
CA PHE A 84 26.73 16.52 -12.49
C PHE A 84 26.85 15.48 -13.63
N PRO A 85 28.02 14.83 -13.83
CA PRO A 85 29.24 14.90 -13.02
C PRO A 85 30.18 16.06 -13.37
N GLN A 86 30.09 16.61 -14.58
CA GLN A 86 31.04 17.59 -15.11
C GLN A 86 31.17 18.86 -14.23
N GLN A 87 30.04 19.39 -13.75
CA GLN A 87 30.02 20.58 -12.89
C GLN A 87 30.84 20.38 -11.61
N ILE A 88 30.80 19.20 -11.00
CA ILE A 88 31.56 18.92 -9.78
C ILE A 88 33.05 18.82 -10.09
N VAL A 89 33.41 18.18 -11.20
CA VAL A 89 34.81 18.05 -11.65
C VAL A 89 35.44 19.41 -11.94
N GLU A 90 34.66 20.36 -12.47
CA GLU A 90 35.11 21.72 -12.80
C GLU A 90 35.12 22.68 -11.60
N THR A 91 34.42 22.36 -10.50
CA THR A 91 34.30 23.23 -9.32
C THR A 91 35.42 22.93 -8.32
N SER A 92 36.03 23.98 -7.75
CA SER A 92 37.08 23.77 -6.74
C SER A 92 36.54 23.10 -5.47
N GLN A 93 37.37 22.30 -4.80
CA GLN A 93 36.97 21.60 -3.58
C GLN A 93 36.51 22.56 -2.47
N LEU A 94 37.17 23.71 -2.34
CA LEU A 94 36.81 24.75 -1.37
C LEU A 94 35.43 25.34 -1.68
N GLU A 95 35.13 25.60 -2.95
CA GLU A 95 33.84 26.13 -3.38
C GLU A 95 32.72 25.11 -3.18
N LEU A 96 32.94 23.82 -3.52
CA LEU A 96 31.98 22.76 -3.21
C LEU A 96 31.67 22.68 -1.71
N PHE A 97 32.69 22.82 -0.87
CA PHE A 97 32.56 22.81 0.58
C PHE A 97 31.75 24.01 1.10
N ILE A 98 32.07 25.22 0.62
CA ILE A 98 31.32 26.45 0.98
C ILE A 98 29.86 26.34 0.51
N ASN A 99 29.63 25.90 -0.73
CA ASN A 99 28.29 25.72 -1.29
C ASN A 99 27.46 24.77 -0.44
N ALA A 100 28.05 23.66 0.02
CA ALA A 100 27.37 22.71 0.90
C ALA A 100 26.98 23.36 2.24
N ILE A 101 27.89 24.11 2.88
CA ILE A 101 27.60 24.82 4.14
C ILE A 101 26.43 25.79 3.96
N ILE A 102 26.46 26.61 2.91
CA ILE A 102 25.39 27.59 2.63
C ILE A 102 24.06 26.89 2.35
N HIS A 103 24.09 25.78 1.58
CA HIS A 103 22.91 24.97 1.30
C HIS A 103 22.26 24.47 2.61
N TYR A 104 23.04 23.92 3.53
CA TYR A 104 22.54 23.47 4.82
C TYR A 104 22.01 24.63 5.69
N TRP A 105 22.71 25.77 5.75
CA TRP A 105 22.22 26.94 6.48
C TRP A 105 20.92 27.52 5.93
N SER A 106 20.71 27.41 4.61
CA SER A 106 19.47 27.85 3.96
C SER A 106 18.30 26.87 4.08
N GLY A 107 18.47 25.73 4.77
CA GLY A 107 17.46 24.68 4.80
C GLY A 107 17.20 24.04 3.42
N GLY A 108 18.21 24.02 2.55
CA GLY A 108 18.13 23.43 1.22
C GLY A 108 17.63 24.36 0.11
N GLN A 109 17.40 25.65 0.39
CA GLN A 109 16.90 26.61 -0.60
C GLN A 109 17.99 27.18 -1.51
N PHE A 110 19.23 27.27 -1.03
CA PHE A 110 20.35 27.78 -1.81
C PHE A 110 20.79 26.76 -2.86
N ILE A 111 20.80 27.19 -4.14
CA ILE A 111 21.35 26.43 -5.26
C ILE A 111 22.48 27.25 -5.86
N PRO A 112 23.71 26.70 -6.00
CA PRO A 112 24.83 27.41 -6.61
C PRO A 112 24.50 27.88 -8.03
N PRO A 113 24.98 29.07 -8.43
CA PRO A 113 24.89 29.52 -9.81
C PRO A 113 25.50 28.48 -10.75
N HIS A 114 24.79 28.17 -11.83
CA HIS A 114 25.23 27.19 -12.80
C HIS A 114 24.87 27.65 -14.22
N LYS A 115 25.65 27.19 -15.20
CA LYS A 115 25.31 27.36 -16.62
C LYS A 115 24.15 26.43 -16.97
N LYS A 116 23.43 26.71 -18.06
CA LYS A 116 22.43 25.76 -18.58
C LYS A 116 23.15 24.49 -19.04
N TYR A 117 22.68 23.35 -18.58
CA TYR A 117 23.12 22.04 -19.05
C TYR A 117 21.96 21.38 -19.81
N GLU A 118 22.23 20.92 -21.02
CA GLU A 118 21.28 20.06 -21.75
C GLU A 118 21.42 18.63 -21.25
N ARG A 119 20.31 18.02 -20.86
CA ARG A 119 20.26 16.59 -20.53
C ARG A 119 19.50 15.89 -21.65
N SER A 120 20.05 14.79 -22.15
CA SER A 120 19.29 13.87 -23.00
C SER A 120 18.10 13.34 -22.22
N GLU A 121 16.98 13.11 -22.90
CA GLU A 121 15.86 12.39 -22.30
C GLU A 121 16.35 11.02 -21.77
N TYR A 122 16.08 10.77 -20.50
CA TYR A 122 16.42 9.49 -19.89
C TYR A 122 15.45 8.43 -20.40
N PHE A 123 15.99 7.35 -20.98
CA PHE A 123 15.22 6.16 -21.32
C PHE A 123 15.88 4.94 -20.66
N PRO A 124 15.14 4.15 -19.86
CA PRO A 124 15.70 2.97 -19.19
C PRO A 124 16.26 1.95 -20.19
N THR A 125 17.40 1.35 -19.87
CA THR A 125 17.99 0.24 -20.65
C THR A 125 17.56 -1.13 -20.13
N GLU A 126 17.09 -1.20 -18.89
CA GLU A 126 16.58 -2.40 -18.24
C GLU A 126 15.15 -2.14 -17.75
N PHE A 127 14.28 -3.15 -17.86
CA PHE A 127 12.88 -3.04 -17.50
C PHE A 127 12.49 -4.09 -16.46
N LYS A 128 11.72 -3.68 -15.46
CA LYS A 128 11.07 -4.61 -14.53
C LYS A 128 9.79 -5.12 -15.17
N THR A 129 9.69 -6.43 -15.37
CA THR A 129 8.47 -7.03 -15.91
C THR A 129 7.34 -6.94 -14.89
N LEU A 130 6.19 -6.42 -15.34
CA LEU A 130 4.92 -6.42 -14.61
C LEU A 130 4.08 -7.60 -15.08
N LYS A 131 3.64 -8.42 -14.13
CA LYS A 131 2.75 -9.56 -14.39
C LYS A 131 1.32 -9.15 -14.09
N LEU A 132 0.38 -9.48 -14.99
CA LEU A 132 -1.04 -9.35 -14.69
C LEU A 132 -1.49 -10.49 -13.79
N ILE A 133 -2.29 -10.15 -12.79
CA ILE A 133 -2.93 -11.09 -11.88
C ILE A 133 -4.43 -11.00 -11.99
N ASN A 134 -5.08 -12.15 -11.88
CA ASN A 134 -6.53 -12.27 -11.82
C ASN A 134 -7.04 -12.18 -10.36
N THR A 135 -8.34 -12.32 -10.17
CA THR A 135 -8.99 -12.24 -8.86
C THR A 135 -8.52 -13.33 -7.88
N ASP A 136 -8.25 -14.54 -8.35
CA ASP A 136 -7.80 -15.65 -7.51
C ASP A 136 -6.34 -15.49 -7.05
N GLU A 137 -5.47 -15.02 -7.96
CA GLU A 137 -4.08 -14.68 -7.62
C GLU A 137 -4.03 -13.48 -6.67
N LEU A 138 -4.86 -12.45 -6.90
CA LEU A 138 -4.99 -11.31 -5.99
C LEU A 138 -5.42 -11.77 -4.60
N LYS A 139 -6.44 -12.64 -4.53
CA LYS A 139 -6.91 -13.24 -3.29
C LYS A 139 -5.80 -14.01 -2.56
N SER A 140 -5.00 -14.79 -3.28
CA SER A 140 -3.86 -15.52 -2.71
C SER A 140 -2.81 -14.56 -2.13
N ILE A 141 -2.47 -13.50 -2.86
CA ILE A 141 -1.50 -12.48 -2.42
C ILE A 141 -2.01 -11.76 -1.16
N ILE A 142 -3.24 -11.25 -1.19
CA ILE A 142 -3.85 -10.56 -0.06
C ILE A 142 -4.00 -11.48 1.15
N GLY A 143 -4.44 -12.73 0.93
CA GLY A 143 -4.51 -13.76 1.96
C GLY A 143 -3.15 -13.99 2.62
N SER A 144 -2.08 -14.11 1.82
CA SER A 144 -0.73 -14.31 2.35
C SER A 144 -0.26 -13.15 3.25
N TRP A 145 -0.68 -11.91 2.97
CA TRP A 145 -0.34 -10.75 3.80
C TRP A 145 -1.11 -10.76 5.12
N ILE A 146 -2.40 -11.07 5.06
CA ILE A 146 -3.31 -11.02 6.22
C ILE A 146 -3.09 -12.18 7.18
N GLU A 147 -2.81 -13.36 6.62
CA GLU A 147 -2.53 -14.57 7.39
C GLU A 147 -1.09 -14.61 7.88
N SER A 148 -0.25 -13.66 7.47
CA SER A 148 1.10 -13.53 7.98
C SER A 148 1.11 -13.20 9.49
N GLY A 149 2.15 -13.66 10.18
CA GLY A 149 2.39 -13.34 11.58
C GLY A 149 3.01 -11.94 11.81
N VAL A 150 3.03 -11.07 10.80
CA VAL A 150 3.68 -9.75 10.85
C VAL A 150 2.69 -8.62 10.60
N SER A 151 3.05 -7.42 11.03
CA SER A 151 2.25 -6.22 10.76
C SER A 151 2.22 -5.91 9.26
N LEU A 152 1.04 -5.52 8.77
CA LEU A 152 0.90 -4.93 7.45
C LEU A 152 1.62 -3.58 7.39
N SER A 153 2.33 -3.33 6.28
CA SER A 153 2.82 -1.99 5.94
C SER A 153 1.66 -1.06 5.55
N GLU A 154 1.87 0.25 5.61
CA GLU A 154 0.85 1.23 5.19
C GLU A 154 0.40 1.02 3.73
N GLN A 155 1.30 0.62 2.84
CA GLN A 155 0.95 0.31 1.44
C GLN A 155 0.09 -0.95 1.32
N GLN A 156 0.35 -1.96 2.14
CA GLN A 156 -0.46 -3.18 2.16
C GLN A 156 -1.84 -2.92 2.77
N LYS A 157 -1.92 -2.10 3.82
CA LYS A 157 -3.19 -1.70 4.46
C LYS A 157 -4.17 -1.11 3.44
N ASP A 158 -3.71 -0.17 2.60
CA ASP A 158 -4.53 0.45 1.56
C ASP A 158 -5.04 -0.56 0.52
N ALA A 159 -4.17 -1.45 0.04
CA ALA A 159 -4.52 -2.51 -0.89
C ALA A 159 -5.53 -3.51 -0.29
N VAL A 160 -5.33 -3.89 0.98
CA VAL A 160 -6.22 -4.78 1.72
C VAL A 160 -7.60 -4.15 1.88
N LEU A 161 -7.70 -2.88 2.29
CA LEU A 161 -9.00 -2.22 2.44
C LEU A 161 -9.78 -2.20 1.12
N THR A 162 -9.10 -1.85 0.02
CA THR A 162 -9.72 -1.80 -1.30
C THR A 162 -10.16 -3.20 -1.76
N TYR A 163 -9.35 -4.23 -1.52
CA TYR A 163 -9.73 -5.61 -1.81
C TYR A 163 -11.00 -6.04 -1.06
N PHE A 164 -11.09 -5.74 0.24
CA PHE A 164 -12.23 -6.11 1.08
C PHE A 164 -13.52 -5.32 0.75
N GLU A 165 -13.42 -4.17 0.08
CA GLU A 165 -14.58 -3.46 -0.47
C GLU A 165 -15.16 -4.19 -1.70
N CYS A 166 -14.30 -4.79 -2.52
CA CYS A 166 -14.70 -5.50 -3.74
C CYS A 166 -15.06 -6.96 -3.49
N VAL A 167 -14.38 -7.63 -2.55
CA VAL A 167 -14.52 -9.07 -2.29
C VAL A 167 -14.96 -9.31 -0.84
N LYS A 168 -16.13 -9.94 -0.69
CA LYS A 168 -16.63 -10.39 0.62
C LYS A 168 -16.23 -11.84 0.84
N ASP A 169 -14.98 -12.06 1.24
CA ASP A 169 -14.52 -13.37 1.71
C ASP A 169 -14.26 -13.35 3.21
N GLU A 170 -14.72 -14.40 3.90
CA GLU A 170 -14.69 -14.56 5.36
C GLU A 170 -13.79 -15.74 5.79
N LYS A 171 -12.96 -16.26 4.88
CA LYS A 171 -12.17 -17.49 5.12
C LYS A 171 -10.76 -17.28 5.70
N TYR A 172 -10.34 -16.05 5.93
CA TYR A 172 -8.95 -15.77 6.33
C TYR A 172 -8.68 -16.10 7.79
N HIS A 173 -7.53 -16.72 8.05
CA HIS A 173 -7.05 -16.95 9.42
C HIS A 173 -6.04 -15.89 9.86
N ILE A 174 -6.50 -14.90 10.63
CA ILE A 174 -5.67 -13.76 11.01
C ILE A 174 -4.81 -14.07 12.24
N GLN A 175 -3.52 -14.26 11.99
CA GLN A 175 -2.53 -14.50 13.03
C GLN A 175 -2.19 -13.21 13.79
N PHE A 176 -1.86 -12.13 13.07
CA PHE A 176 -1.47 -10.86 13.66
C PHE A 176 -2.69 -10.02 14.12
N LYS A 177 -2.80 -9.78 15.43
CA LYS A 177 -4.03 -9.25 16.04
C LYS A 177 -4.27 -7.75 15.79
N GLU A 178 -3.24 -7.00 15.41
CA GLU A 178 -3.45 -5.63 14.93
C GLU A 178 -4.05 -5.59 13.52
N THR A 179 -3.70 -6.56 12.66
CA THR A 179 -4.34 -6.73 11.34
C THR A 179 -5.83 -7.04 11.50
N LEU A 180 -6.18 -7.86 12.50
CA LEU A 180 -7.57 -8.13 12.86
C LEU A 180 -8.33 -6.84 13.21
N ALA A 181 -7.76 -6.04 14.10
CA ALA A 181 -8.37 -4.79 14.56
C ALA A 181 -8.49 -3.76 13.44
N PHE A 182 -7.48 -3.67 12.58
CA PHE A 182 -7.52 -2.86 11.37
C PHE A 182 -8.67 -3.26 10.43
N LEU A 183 -8.83 -4.56 10.16
CA LEU A 183 -9.88 -5.09 9.28
C LEU A 183 -11.30 -4.88 9.83
N ALA A 184 -11.46 -4.71 11.15
CA ALA A 184 -12.76 -4.47 11.77
C ALA A 184 -13.48 -3.24 11.18
N GLN A 185 -12.75 -2.24 10.68
CA GLN A 185 -13.33 -1.05 10.06
C GLN A 185 -14.19 -1.37 8.82
N LYS A 186 -13.84 -2.44 8.08
CA LYS A 186 -14.55 -2.86 6.85
C LYS A 186 -15.40 -4.09 7.06
N GLN A 187 -14.91 -5.05 7.85
CA GLN A 187 -15.63 -6.28 8.18
C GLN A 187 -15.77 -6.47 9.69
N PRO A 188 -16.69 -5.71 10.34
CA PRO A 188 -16.80 -5.69 11.79
C PRO A 188 -17.21 -7.05 12.37
N LEU A 189 -18.17 -7.74 11.74
CA LEU A 189 -18.67 -9.02 12.25
C LEU A 189 -17.61 -10.12 12.16
N PHE A 190 -16.94 -10.23 11.01
CA PHE A 190 -15.84 -11.17 10.80
C PHE A 190 -14.70 -10.93 11.81
N ALA A 191 -14.26 -9.68 11.97
CA ALA A 191 -13.21 -9.35 12.92
C ALA A 191 -13.57 -9.71 14.37
N ILE A 192 -14.82 -9.43 14.79
CA ILE A 192 -15.31 -9.79 16.14
C ILE A 192 -15.33 -11.32 16.34
N GLN A 193 -15.75 -12.08 15.34
CA GLN A 193 -15.82 -13.54 15.42
C GLN A 193 -14.44 -14.20 15.55
N GLN A 194 -13.41 -13.57 15.00
CA GLN A 194 -12.03 -14.03 15.00
C GLN A 194 -11.24 -13.59 16.25
N CYS A 195 -11.82 -12.80 17.17
CA CYS A 195 -11.19 -12.44 18.44
C CYS A 195 -11.10 -13.66 19.37
N ASN A 196 -9.90 -14.07 19.78
CA ASN A 196 -9.74 -15.25 20.67
C ASN A 196 -9.45 -14.87 22.12
N THR A 197 -9.10 -13.62 22.38
CA THR A 197 -8.74 -13.11 23.71
C THR A 197 -9.51 -11.84 24.04
N VAL A 198 -9.53 -11.44 25.31
CA VAL A 198 -10.11 -10.16 25.74
C VAL A 198 -9.32 -9.01 25.11
N THR A 199 -7.99 -9.15 25.07
CA THR A 199 -7.13 -8.15 24.43
C THR A 199 -7.50 -7.96 22.96
N ASP A 200 -7.85 -9.02 22.21
CA ASP A 200 -8.31 -8.89 20.82
C ASP A 200 -9.60 -8.08 20.72
N VAL A 201 -10.57 -8.34 21.60
CA VAL A 201 -11.81 -7.56 21.67
C VAL A 201 -11.51 -6.10 21.98
N LEU A 202 -10.55 -5.83 22.86
CA LEU A 202 -10.13 -4.47 23.20
C LEU A 202 -9.49 -3.74 22.01
N ARG A 203 -8.64 -4.42 21.22
CA ARG A 203 -8.06 -3.86 19.99
C ARG A 203 -9.14 -3.51 18.98
N VAL A 204 -10.10 -4.41 18.75
CA VAL A 204 -11.23 -4.18 17.83
C VAL A 204 -12.11 -3.02 18.32
N ALA A 205 -12.39 -2.95 19.63
CA ALA A 205 -13.16 -1.84 20.20
C ALA A 205 -12.43 -0.49 20.05
N SER A 206 -11.10 -0.49 20.19
CA SER A 206 -10.26 0.68 19.97
C SER A 206 -10.31 1.12 18.50
N ALA A 207 -10.20 0.18 17.57
CA ALA A 207 -10.30 0.44 16.14
C ALA A 207 -11.67 1.00 15.74
N PHE A 208 -12.77 0.49 16.28
CA PHE A 208 -14.12 1.04 16.06
C PHE A 208 -14.31 2.47 16.55
N SER A 209 -13.44 2.92 17.44
CA SER A 209 -13.49 4.26 18.04
C SER A 209 -12.45 5.20 17.42
N ASP A 210 -11.87 4.83 16.28
CA ASP A 210 -10.77 5.54 15.61
C ASP A 210 -9.56 5.77 16.53
N GLY A 211 -9.32 4.84 17.47
CA GLY A 211 -8.23 4.90 18.43
C GLY A 211 -7.04 4.03 18.07
N ASP A 212 -6.12 3.92 19.02
CA ASP A 212 -4.87 3.16 18.87
C ASP A 212 -5.10 1.67 19.18
N TYR A 213 -5.30 0.87 18.13
CA TYR A 213 -5.49 -0.58 18.26
C TYR A 213 -4.20 -1.36 18.59
N THR A 214 -3.04 -0.70 18.64
CA THR A 214 -1.82 -1.30 19.22
C THR A 214 -1.89 -1.32 20.75
N LEU A 215 -2.85 -0.57 21.33
CA LEU A 215 -3.08 -0.38 22.77
C LEU A 215 -1.92 0.31 23.50
N VAL A 216 -1.03 1.00 22.76
CA VAL A 216 0.04 1.80 23.36
C VAL A 216 -0.53 3.07 23.99
N LYS A 217 -1.52 3.69 23.33
CA LYS A 217 -2.24 4.87 23.84
C LYS A 217 -3.64 4.50 24.31
N ASN A 218 -4.08 5.15 25.39
CA ASN A 218 -5.44 5.00 25.86
C ASN A 218 -6.45 5.50 24.82
N THR A 219 -7.51 4.73 24.58
CA THR A 219 -8.57 5.04 23.61
C THR A 219 -9.89 5.27 24.33
N LYS A 220 -10.54 6.40 24.07
CA LYS A 220 -11.90 6.65 24.54
C LYS A 220 -12.90 5.95 23.62
N PHE A 221 -13.60 4.95 24.14
CA PHE A 221 -14.54 4.17 23.33
C PHE A 221 -15.79 4.95 22.89
N LYS A 222 -16.04 4.98 21.58
CA LYS A 222 -17.20 5.58 20.92
C LYS A 222 -17.93 4.52 20.10
N LEU A 223 -18.50 3.54 20.79
CA LEU A 223 -19.14 2.38 20.15
C LEU A 223 -20.64 2.60 19.93
N SER A 224 -21.12 2.25 18.75
CA SER A 224 -22.57 2.12 18.46
C SER A 224 -23.21 1.00 19.27
N LEU A 225 -24.55 1.02 19.40
CA LEU A 225 -25.29 -0.03 20.09
C LEU A 225 -25.04 -1.42 19.49
N ASN A 226 -24.95 -1.52 18.16
CA ASN A 226 -24.71 -2.80 17.49
C ASN A 226 -23.29 -3.32 17.77
N GLN A 227 -22.27 -2.45 17.71
CA GLN A 227 -20.90 -2.82 18.06
C GLN A 227 -20.81 -3.29 19.51
N LYS A 228 -21.40 -2.54 20.46
CA LYS A 228 -21.45 -2.95 21.88
C LYS A 228 -22.06 -4.33 22.05
N ARG A 229 -23.23 -4.57 21.44
CA ARG A 229 -23.92 -5.85 21.53
C ARG A 229 -23.05 -7.01 21.02
N ASN A 230 -22.44 -6.86 19.85
CA ASN A 230 -21.64 -7.93 19.25
C ASN A 230 -20.32 -8.18 20.01
N LEU A 231 -19.66 -7.11 20.49
CA LEU A 231 -18.46 -7.23 21.32
C LEU A 231 -18.78 -7.90 22.67
N CYS A 232 -19.87 -7.50 23.34
CA CYS A 232 -20.31 -8.14 24.57
C CYS A 232 -20.67 -9.62 24.37
N ALA A 233 -21.38 -9.94 23.28
CA ALA A 233 -21.68 -11.33 22.94
C ALA A 233 -20.40 -12.16 22.73
N ARG A 234 -19.38 -11.57 22.08
CA ARG A 234 -18.09 -12.25 21.93
C ARG A 234 -17.37 -12.44 23.27
N LEU A 235 -17.34 -11.43 24.14
CA LEU A 235 -16.76 -11.55 25.48
C LEU A 235 -17.44 -12.65 26.30
N GLN A 236 -18.77 -12.70 26.27
CA GLN A 236 -19.54 -13.76 26.94
C GLN A 236 -19.17 -15.15 26.40
N SER A 237 -19.04 -15.29 25.08
CA SER A 237 -18.60 -16.54 24.45
C SER A 237 -17.19 -16.95 24.87
N LEU A 238 -16.26 -15.99 25.03
CA LEU A 238 -14.88 -16.27 25.47
C LEU A 238 -14.83 -16.66 26.95
N ALA A 239 -15.59 -15.95 27.80
CA ALA A 239 -15.72 -16.29 29.21
C ALA A 239 -16.31 -17.69 29.42
N ALA A 240 -17.28 -18.09 28.58
CA ALA A 240 -17.88 -19.42 28.64
C ALA A 240 -16.95 -20.54 28.14
N SER A 241 -16.06 -20.25 27.17
CA SER A 241 -15.20 -21.28 26.56
C SER A 241 -13.93 -21.55 27.38
N ASN A 242 -13.33 -20.52 28.00
CA ASN A 242 -12.14 -20.68 28.84
C ASN A 242 -12.10 -19.63 29.97
N PRO A 243 -12.78 -19.88 31.10
CA PRO A 243 -12.92 -18.91 32.19
C PRO A 243 -11.58 -18.47 32.81
N VAL A 244 -10.65 -19.42 32.98
CA VAL A 244 -9.35 -19.15 33.61
C VAL A 244 -8.50 -18.21 32.76
N ALA A 245 -8.36 -18.52 31.46
CA ALA A 245 -7.60 -17.67 30.55
C ALA A 245 -8.25 -16.28 30.37
N PHE A 246 -9.59 -16.22 30.42
CA PHE A 246 -10.33 -14.96 30.38
C PHE A 246 -10.01 -14.07 31.58
N GLU A 247 -10.03 -14.62 32.80
CA GLU A 247 -9.70 -13.88 34.02
C GLU A 247 -8.24 -13.41 34.04
N GLU A 248 -7.31 -14.26 33.63
CA GLU A 248 -5.89 -13.90 33.52
C GLU A 248 -5.66 -12.75 32.54
N ASP A 249 -6.29 -12.78 31.36
CA ASP A 249 -6.16 -11.74 30.34
C ASP A 249 -6.82 -10.42 30.79
N MET A 250 -7.97 -10.48 31.47
CA MET A 250 -8.59 -9.31 32.12
C MET A 250 -7.65 -8.69 33.18
N ALA A 251 -7.05 -9.52 34.03
CA ALA A 251 -6.17 -9.06 35.10
C ALA A 251 -4.85 -8.45 34.57
N ALA A 252 -4.30 -8.99 33.48
CA ALA A 252 -3.12 -8.45 32.83
C ALA A 252 -3.35 -7.04 32.27
N ASN A 253 -4.55 -6.77 31.74
CA ASN A 253 -4.91 -5.48 31.15
C ASN A 253 -5.39 -4.44 32.17
N ALA A 254 -5.85 -4.83 33.36
CA ALA A 254 -6.26 -3.90 34.42
C ALA A 254 -5.09 -3.07 35.00
N LYS A 255 -3.84 -3.46 34.72
CA LYS A 255 -2.61 -2.80 35.21
C LYS A 255 -1.94 -1.89 34.17
N ARG A 256 -2.45 -1.83 32.94
CA ARG A 256 -1.96 -0.96 31.85
C ARG A 256 -2.73 0.34 31.82
#